data_AF-A0A7J3I9K0-F1
#
_entry.id   AF-A0A7J3I9K0-F1
#
_cell.length_a   1.000
_cell.length_b   1.000
_cell.length_c   1.000
_cell.angle_alpha   90.00
_cell.angle_beta   90.00
_cell.angle_gamma   90.00
#
_symmetry.space_group_name_H-M   'P 1'
#
loop_
_entity.id
_entity.type
_entity.pdbx_description
1 polymer ?
#
loop_
_entity_poly.entity_id
_entity_poly.type
_entity_poly.pdbx_seq_one_letter_code
_entity_poly.pdbx_strand_id
1 'polypeptide(L)'
;MLPALVAILIILHTSGSFRKILGGLQFVVIFIAIGLAINLLAKFFNFWVVDITSAAIASLKGALMFMTIASIFQWTRIEEIRWFLEKIGLGELGTSIAIAFSQIPYIMIVYSEALSTVKLKYGSRYLYKALLPMILHSVNYAKEITEATYIYGIPKYPIDASIKIVDAIIVVASSMMLLLCLYLSITINAFL
;
A
#
# COMPACT_ATOMS: atom_id res chain seq x y z
N MET A 1 15.01 0.34 19.54
CA MET A 1 14.31 -0.35 18.43
C MET A 1 13.20 -1.29 18.91
N LEU A 2 13.45 -2.20 19.85
CA LEU A 2 12.43 -3.04 20.51
C LEU A 2 11.19 -2.29 21.06
N PRO A 3 11.31 -1.17 21.79
CA PRO A 3 10.13 -0.46 22.29
C PRO A 3 9.25 0.12 21.16
N ALA A 4 9.84 0.41 19.99
CA ALA A 4 9.09 0.92 18.86
C ALA A 4 8.26 -0.18 18.16
N LEU A 5 8.82 -1.37 18.02
CA LEU A 5 8.09 -2.53 17.50
C LEU A 5 6.95 -2.95 18.44
N VAL A 6 7.20 -2.92 19.76
CA VAL A 6 6.20 -3.29 20.77
C VAL A 6 5.06 -2.26 20.81
N ALA A 7 5.35 -0.96 20.75
CA ALA A 7 4.30 0.06 20.71
C ALA A 7 3.49 0.02 19.40
N ILE A 8 4.10 -0.29 18.26
CA ILE A 8 3.38 -0.56 17.00
C ILE A 8 2.43 -1.75 17.18
N LEU A 9 2.91 -2.87 17.76
CA LEU A 9 2.07 -4.05 18.02
C LEU A 9 0.90 -3.76 18.98
N ILE A 10 1.10 -2.92 19.99
CA ILE A 10 0.04 -2.54 20.96
C ILE A 10 -1.03 -1.67 20.30
N ILE A 11 -0.63 -0.65 19.53
CA ILE A 11 -1.55 0.22 18.78
C ILE A 11 -2.32 -0.59 17.71
N LEU A 12 -1.68 -1.61 17.16
CA LEU A 12 -2.25 -2.50 16.15
C LEU A 12 -3.21 -3.55 16.73
N HIS A 13 -2.99 -4.00 17.97
CA HIS A 13 -3.90 -4.91 18.66
C HIS A 13 -5.22 -4.22 19.04
N THR A 14 -5.18 -2.96 19.45
CA THR A 14 -6.39 -2.20 19.83
C THR A 14 -7.28 -1.84 18.64
N SER A 15 -6.77 -1.86 17.40
CA SER A 15 -7.53 -1.52 16.19
C SER A 15 -8.40 -2.64 15.61
N GLY A 16 -8.37 -3.87 16.17
CA GLY A 16 -9.20 -5.01 15.72
C GLY A 16 -8.83 -5.60 14.35
N SER A 17 -7.76 -5.12 13.71
CA SER A 17 -7.39 -5.47 12.32
C SER A 17 -6.23 -6.49 12.24
N PHE A 18 -6.05 -7.31 13.29
CA PHE A 18 -4.87 -8.18 13.49
C PHE A 18 -4.55 -9.08 12.29
N ARG A 19 -5.58 -9.56 11.57
CA ARG A 19 -5.43 -10.43 10.39
C ARG A 19 -4.84 -9.70 9.18
N LYS A 20 -5.19 -8.43 8.95
CA LYS A 20 -4.61 -7.61 7.87
C LYS A 20 -3.15 -7.25 8.16
N ILE A 21 -2.85 -7.10 9.44
CA ILE A 21 -1.52 -6.74 9.95
C ILE A 21 -0.56 -7.92 9.90
N LEU A 22 -1.02 -9.14 10.18
CA LEU A 22 -0.27 -10.37 9.92
C LEU A 22 0.16 -10.47 8.46
N GLY A 23 -0.70 -10.06 7.53
CA GLY A 23 -0.35 -9.93 6.11
C GLY A 23 0.78 -8.92 5.88
N GLY A 24 0.72 -7.74 6.51
CA GLY A 24 1.81 -6.75 6.46
C GLY A 24 3.12 -7.26 7.05
N LEU A 25 3.06 -8.00 8.16
CA LEU A 25 4.24 -8.60 8.80
C LEU A 25 4.86 -9.69 7.91
N GLN A 26 4.05 -10.43 7.16
CA GLN A 26 4.55 -11.39 6.17
C GLN A 26 5.39 -10.71 5.09
N PHE A 27 4.97 -9.53 4.61
CA PHE A 27 5.77 -8.73 3.67
C PHE A 27 7.09 -8.25 4.27
N VAL A 28 7.09 -7.84 5.54
CA VAL A 28 8.30 -7.46 6.28
C VAL A 28 9.30 -8.63 6.33
N VAL A 29 8.83 -9.83 6.67
CA VAL A 29 9.67 -11.03 6.73
C VAL A 29 10.24 -11.38 5.36
N ILE A 30 9.43 -11.28 4.29
CA ILE A 30 9.89 -11.49 2.91
C ILE A 30 10.99 -10.49 2.55
N PHE A 31 10.84 -9.21 2.89
CA PHE A 31 11.85 -8.18 2.61
C PHE A 31 13.18 -8.45 3.34
N ILE A 32 13.11 -8.87 4.61
CA ILE A 32 14.30 -9.26 5.38
C ILE A 32 14.98 -10.47 4.73
N ALA A 33 14.20 -11.47 4.32
CA ALA A 33 14.73 -12.66 3.65
C ALA A 33 15.40 -12.31 2.32
N ILE A 34 14.81 -11.42 1.51
CA ILE A 34 15.40 -10.93 0.26
C ILE A 34 16.71 -10.17 0.55
N GLY A 35 16.73 -9.28 1.54
CA GLY A 35 17.92 -8.52 1.91
C GLY A 35 19.09 -9.43 2.33
N LEU A 36 18.80 -10.47 3.14
CA LEU A 36 19.80 -11.47 3.52
C LEU A 36 20.25 -12.33 2.33
N ALA A 37 19.33 -12.72 1.44
CA ALA A 37 19.66 -13.50 0.23
C ALA A 37 20.56 -12.70 -0.73
N ILE A 38 20.29 -11.40 -0.93
CA ILE A 38 21.14 -10.51 -1.73
C ILE A 38 22.53 -10.42 -1.11
N ASN A 39 22.64 -10.30 0.21
CA ASN A 39 23.94 -10.22 0.88
C ASN A 39 24.74 -11.53 0.78
N LEU A 40 24.07 -12.68 0.88
CA LEU A 40 24.69 -14.00 0.65
C LEU A 40 25.15 -14.17 -0.81
N LEU A 41 24.36 -13.73 -1.78
CA LEU A 41 24.75 -13.72 -3.20
C LEU A 41 25.95 -12.79 -3.43
N ALA A 42 25.95 -11.59 -2.85
CA ALA A 42 27.07 -10.66 -2.97
C ALA A 42 28.39 -11.28 -2.47
N LYS A 43 28.34 -12.04 -1.36
CA LYS A 43 29.48 -12.81 -0.86
C LYS A 43 29.93 -13.90 -1.83
N PHE A 44 29.00 -14.59 -2.49
CA PHE A 44 29.32 -15.62 -3.47
C PHE A 44 29.99 -15.06 -4.74
N PHE A 45 29.58 -13.85 -5.16
CA PHE A 45 30.12 -13.17 -6.34
C PHE A 45 31.32 -12.24 -6.05
N ASN A 46 31.87 -12.26 -4.82
CA ASN A 46 32.97 -11.37 -4.39
C ASN A 46 32.67 -9.86 -4.57
N PHE A 47 31.40 -9.47 -4.49
CA PHE A 47 31.02 -8.06 -4.36
C PHE A 47 31.20 -7.59 -2.92
N TRP A 48 31.14 -6.26 -2.72
CA TRP A 48 31.22 -5.66 -1.38
C TRP A 48 30.13 -6.23 -0.47
N VAL A 49 30.55 -7.02 0.52
CA VAL A 49 29.66 -7.63 1.50
C VAL A 49 29.34 -6.59 2.56
N VAL A 50 28.05 -6.30 2.72
CA VAL A 50 27.56 -5.42 3.77
C VAL A 50 27.55 -6.23 5.07
N ASP A 51 28.03 -5.65 6.18
CA ASP A 51 28.04 -6.36 7.45
C ASP A 51 26.62 -6.82 7.82
N ILE A 52 26.48 -8.03 8.38
CA ILE A 52 25.17 -8.66 8.66
C ILE A 52 24.32 -7.75 9.54
N THR A 53 24.96 -7.05 10.48
CA THR A 53 24.34 -6.05 11.35
C THR A 53 23.70 -4.91 10.55
N SER A 54 24.45 -4.33 9.61
CA SER A 54 23.98 -3.23 8.77
C SER A 54 22.92 -3.67 7.76
N ALA A 55 23.00 -4.88 7.22
CA ALA A 55 21.96 -5.48 6.37
C ALA A 55 20.65 -5.73 7.15
N ALA A 56 20.75 -6.20 8.39
CA ALA A 56 19.59 -6.39 9.27
C ALA A 56 18.94 -5.04 9.63
N ILE A 57 19.75 -4.01 9.94
CA ILE A 57 19.27 -2.66 10.22
C ILE A 57 18.57 -2.05 8.98
N ALA A 58 19.14 -2.19 7.79
CA ALA A 58 18.54 -1.69 6.55
C ALA A 58 17.20 -2.39 6.25
N SER A 59 17.14 -3.70 6.45
CA SER A 59 15.91 -4.49 6.25
C SER A 59 14.81 -4.09 7.25
N LEU A 60 15.18 -3.85 8.51
CA LEU A 60 14.27 -3.36 9.55
C LEU A 60 13.73 -1.95 9.20
N LYS A 61 14.58 -1.07 8.66
CA LYS A 61 14.17 0.28 8.21
C LYS A 61 13.16 0.20 7.07
N GLY A 62 13.44 -0.62 6.06
CA GLY A 62 12.51 -0.85 4.95
C GLY A 62 11.16 -1.36 5.44
N ALA A 63 11.18 -2.35 6.35
CA ALA A 63 9.99 -2.89 6.97
C ALA A 63 9.14 -1.85 7.71
N LEU A 64 9.77 -0.99 8.53
CA LEU A 64 9.09 0.10 9.25
C LEU A 64 8.48 1.13 8.29
N MET A 65 9.20 1.49 7.23
CA MET A 65 8.70 2.40 6.20
C MET A 65 7.45 1.83 5.52
N PHE A 66 7.50 0.55 5.10
CA PHE A 66 6.35 -0.14 4.53
C PHE A 66 5.17 -0.23 5.49
N MET A 67 5.40 -0.61 6.75
CA MET A 67 4.33 -0.68 7.76
C MET A 67 3.67 0.67 8.00
N THR A 68 4.44 1.75 7.97
CA THR A 68 3.88 3.09 8.15
C THR A 68 3.05 3.51 6.96
N ILE A 69 3.54 3.28 5.75
CA ILE A 69 2.80 3.54 4.50
C ILE A 69 1.51 2.72 4.48
N ALA A 70 1.59 1.43 4.80
CA ALA A 70 0.42 0.55 4.89
C ALA A 70 -0.60 1.02 5.94
N SER A 71 -0.12 1.52 7.08
CA SER A 71 -0.99 2.07 8.12
C SER A 71 -1.67 3.35 7.64
N ILE A 72 -0.97 4.25 6.94
CA ILE A 72 -1.59 5.45 6.37
C ILE A 72 -2.71 5.04 5.39
N PHE A 73 -2.41 4.16 4.43
CA PHE A 73 -3.41 3.72 3.44
C PHE A 73 -4.57 2.91 4.03
N GLN A 74 -4.35 2.19 5.13
CA GLN A 74 -5.42 1.45 5.80
C GLN A 74 -6.43 2.39 6.50
N TRP A 75 -5.96 3.56 6.94
CA TRP A 75 -6.76 4.49 7.74
C TRP A 75 -7.33 5.65 6.92
N THR A 76 -6.71 5.98 5.78
CA THR A 76 -7.22 6.99 4.87
C THR A 76 -8.22 6.39 3.89
N ARG A 77 -9.45 6.93 3.85
CA ARG A 77 -10.44 6.55 2.85
C ARG A 77 -10.17 7.25 1.52
N ILE A 78 -10.65 6.69 0.41
CA ILE A 78 -10.46 7.27 -0.93
C ILE A 78 -11.11 8.67 -1.01
N GLU A 79 -12.24 8.86 -0.34
CA GLU A 79 -12.94 10.14 -0.27
C GLU A 79 -12.11 11.23 0.44
N GLU A 80 -11.36 10.85 1.47
CA GLU A 80 -10.47 11.75 2.22
C GLU A 80 -9.25 12.14 1.38
N ILE A 81 -8.71 11.20 0.59
CA ILE A 81 -7.63 11.49 -0.37
C ILE A 81 -8.11 12.51 -1.41
N ARG A 82 -9.32 12.31 -1.97
CA ARG A 82 -9.92 13.26 -2.94
C ARG A 82 -10.05 14.65 -2.33
N TRP A 83 -10.55 14.75 -1.10
CA TRP A 83 -10.69 16.04 -0.41
C TRP A 83 -9.37 16.72 -0.11
N PHE A 84 -8.37 15.96 0.32
CA PHE A 84 -7.03 16.49 0.53
C PHE A 84 -6.45 17.07 -0.77
N LEU A 85 -6.62 16.36 -1.90
CA LEU A 85 -6.19 16.83 -3.22
C LEU A 85 -7.00 18.04 -3.69
N GLU A 86 -8.30 18.10 -3.41
CA GLU A 86 -9.13 19.27 -3.70
C GLU A 86 -8.64 20.52 -2.95
N LYS A 87 -8.23 20.38 -1.68
CA LYS A 87 -7.68 21.48 -0.88
C LYS A 87 -6.33 22.01 -1.38
N ILE A 88 -5.55 21.17 -2.06
CA ILE A 88 -4.26 21.56 -2.64
C ILE A 88 -4.44 22.13 -4.07
N GLY A 89 -5.67 22.19 -4.58
CA GLY A 89 -5.98 22.69 -5.93
C GLY A 89 -5.88 21.62 -7.03
N LEU A 90 -5.73 20.35 -6.66
CA LEU A 90 -5.64 19.19 -7.56
C LEU A 90 -6.95 18.40 -7.62
N GLY A 91 -8.11 19.10 -7.55
CA GLY A 91 -9.42 18.46 -7.42
C GLY A 91 -9.81 17.54 -8.59
N GLU A 92 -9.41 17.88 -9.82
CA GLU A 92 -9.65 17.04 -11.01
C GLU A 92 -8.85 15.73 -10.93
N LEU A 93 -7.57 15.80 -10.55
CA LEU A 93 -6.73 14.62 -10.32
C LEU A 93 -7.28 13.78 -9.18
N GLY A 94 -7.69 14.41 -8.07
CA GLY A 94 -8.31 13.70 -6.95
C GLY A 94 -9.59 12.97 -7.34
N THR A 95 -10.37 13.52 -8.27
CA THR A 95 -11.55 12.85 -8.81
C THR A 95 -11.18 11.67 -9.69
N SER A 96 -10.25 11.84 -10.63
CA SER A 96 -9.77 10.75 -11.49
C SER A 96 -9.19 9.59 -10.70
N ILE A 97 -8.41 9.90 -9.65
CA ILE A 97 -7.85 8.91 -8.72
C ILE A 97 -8.98 8.19 -7.97
N ALA A 98 -9.94 8.92 -7.40
CA ALA A 98 -11.04 8.33 -6.65
C ALA A 98 -11.89 7.39 -7.53
N ILE A 99 -12.20 7.82 -8.75
CA ILE A 99 -12.89 7.00 -9.74
C ILE A 99 -12.05 5.75 -10.03
N ALA A 100 -10.77 5.88 -10.38
CA ALA A 100 -9.91 4.74 -10.68
C ALA A 100 -9.85 3.72 -9.53
N PHE A 101 -9.65 4.18 -8.29
CA PHE A 101 -9.59 3.30 -7.12
C PHE A 101 -10.93 2.61 -6.84
N SER A 102 -12.06 3.30 -7.04
CA SER A 102 -13.38 2.70 -6.87
C SER A 102 -13.67 1.56 -7.86
N GLN A 103 -13.01 1.56 -9.03
CA GLN A 103 -13.20 0.53 -10.05
C GLN A 103 -12.30 -0.70 -9.87
N ILE A 104 -11.24 -0.63 -9.05
CA ILE A 104 -10.32 -1.76 -8.85
C ILE A 104 -11.05 -3.05 -8.44
N PRO A 105 -11.98 -3.06 -7.46
CA PRO A 105 -12.67 -4.28 -7.05
C PRO A 105 -13.48 -4.90 -8.20
N TYR A 106 -14.15 -4.06 -8.99
CA TYR A 106 -14.96 -4.52 -10.12
C TYR A 106 -14.10 -5.12 -11.24
N ILE A 107 -13.01 -4.43 -11.60
CA ILE A 107 -12.04 -4.93 -12.60
C ILE A 107 -11.47 -6.28 -12.16
N MET A 108 -11.18 -6.46 -10.87
CA MET A 108 -10.67 -7.73 -10.34
C MET A 108 -11.69 -8.88 -10.48
N ILE A 109 -12.98 -8.62 -10.28
CA ILE A 109 -14.04 -9.62 -10.47
C ILE A 109 -14.13 -10.02 -11.94
N VAL A 110 -14.24 -9.04 -12.84
CA VAL A 110 -14.31 -9.28 -14.29
C VAL A 110 -13.07 -10.02 -14.80
N TYR A 111 -11.89 -9.67 -14.28
CA TYR A 111 -10.65 -10.37 -14.61
C TYR A 111 -10.65 -11.82 -14.12
N SER A 112 -11.15 -12.08 -12.91
CA SER A 112 -11.31 -13.44 -12.38
C SER A 112 -12.25 -14.30 -13.23
N GLU A 113 -13.36 -13.72 -13.69
CA GLU A 113 -14.30 -14.37 -14.61
C GLU A 113 -13.67 -14.66 -15.97
N ALA A 114 -12.94 -13.68 -16.53
CA ALA A 114 -12.23 -13.83 -17.79
C ALA A 114 -11.16 -14.93 -17.70
N LEU A 115 -10.38 -14.96 -16.62
CA LEU A 115 -9.39 -16.01 -16.36
C LEU A 115 -10.04 -17.39 -16.27
N SER A 116 -11.14 -17.50 -15.52
CA SER A 116 -11.86 -18.76 -15.36
C SER A 116 -12.40 -19.27 -16.69
N THR A 117 -12.98 -18.37 -17.49
CA THR A 117 -13.51 -18.69 -18.83
C THR A 117 -12.41 -19.14 -19.78
N VAL A 118 -11.27 -18.44 -19.80
CA VAL A 118 -10.12 -18.80 -20.63
C VAL A 118 -9.52 -20.13 -20.19
N LYS A 119 -9.42 -20.38 -18.89
CA LYS A 119 -8.94 -21.65 -18.33
C LYS A 119 -9.84 -22.82 -18.74
N LEU A 120 -11.16 -22.65 -18.67
CA LEU A 120 -12.13 -23.67 -19.08
C LEU A 120 -12.09 -23.95 -20.59
N LYS A 121 -11.92 -22.91 -21.42
CA LYS A 121 -11.97 -23.03 -22.87
C LYS A 121 -10.65 -23.46 -23.52
N TYR A 122 -9.52 -22.96 -23.02
CA TYR A 122 -8.21 -23.13 -23.66
C TYR A 122 -7.18 -23.83 -22.74
N GLY A 123 -7.48 -24.01 -21.46
CA GLY A 123 -6.54 -24.56 -20.48
C GLY A 123 -5.54 -23.54 -19.93
N SER A 124 -4.74 -23.96 -18.94
CA SER A 124 -3.87 -23.08 -18.13
C SER A 124 -2.72 -22.41 -18.91
N ARG A 125 -2.35 -22.91 -20.09
CA ARG A 125 -1.25 -22.33 -20.88
C ARG A 125 -1.62 -21.03 -21.59
N TYR A 126 -2.91 -20.73 -21.72
CA TYR A 126 -3.40 -19.59 -22.51
C TYR A 126 -4.06 -18.49 -21.66
N LEU A 127 -3.77 -18.42 -20.36
CA LEU A 127 -4.36 -17.41 -19.46
C LEU A 127 -4.10 -15.97 -19.90
N TYR A 128 -3.00 -15.71 -20.63
CA TYR A 128 -2.71 -14.40 -21.22
C TYR A 128 -3.83 -13.89 -22.14
N LYS A 129 -4.65 -14.78 -22.72
CA LYS A 129 -5.81 -14.41 -23.54
C LYS A 129 -6.92 -13.72 -22.74
N ALA A 130 -6.89 -13.77 -21.41
CA ALA A 130 -7.81 -13.03 -20.55
C ALA A 130 -7.50 -11.51 -20.52
N LEU A 131 -6.32 -11.08 -20.96
CA LEU A 131 -5.96 -9.66 -21.03
C LEU A 131 -6.78 -8.88 -22.05
N LEU A 132 -7.04 -9.46 -23.22
CA LEU A 132 -7.82 -8.81 -24.27
C LEU A 132 -9.25 -8.44 -23.81
N PRO A 133 -10.07 -9.36 -23.28
CA PRO A 133 -11.40 -9.02 -22.80
C PRO A 133 -11.34 -8.03 -21.62
N MET A 134 -10.31 -8.11 -20.76
CA MET A 134 -10.12 -7.15 -19.68
C MET A 134 -9.86 -5.73 -20.22
N ILE A 135 -8.98 -5.57 -21.21
CA ILE A 135 -8.67 -4.26 -21.82
C ILE A 135 -9.92 -3.69 -22.51
N LEU A 136 -10.62 -4.52 -23.31
CA LEU A 136 -11.83 -4.08 -23.99
C LEU A 136 -12.92 -3.66 -22.99
N HIS A 137 -13.10 -4.43 -21.92
CA HIS A 137 -14.03 -4.08 -20.85
C HIS A 137 -13.67 -2.76 -20.19
N SER A 138 -12.41 -2.58 -19.78
CA SER A 138 -11.94 -1.34 -19.16
C SER A 138 -12.12 -0.11 -20.05
N VAL A 139 -11.88 -0.24 -21.37
CA VAL A 139 -12.07 0.87 -22.33
C VAL A 139 -13.54 1.24 -22.47
N ASN A 140 -14.42 0.25 -22.69
CA ASN A 140 -15.86 0.50 -22.83
C ASN A 140 -16.44 1.10 -21.55
N TYR A 141 -16.03 0.56 -20.41
CA TYR A 141 -16.52 1.01 -19.12
C TYR A 141 -15.98 2.40 -18.73
N ALA A 142 -14.73 2.73 -19.09
CA ALA A 142 -14.22 4.09 -18.94
C ALA A 142 -15.03 5.11 -19.76
N LYS A 143 -15.48 4.72 -20.97
CA LYS A 143 -16.37 5.55 -21.78
C LYS A 143 -17.74 5.74 -21.11
N GLU A 144 -18.35 4.66 -20.61
CA GLU A 144 -19.63 4.72 -19.88
C GLU A 144 -19.54 5.60 -18.63
N ILE A 145 -18.46 5.49 -17.85
CA ILE A 145 -18.23 6.35 -16.68
C ILE A 145 -18.06 7.81 -17.11
N THR A 146 -17.33 8.06 -18.20
CA THR A 146 -17.12 9.43 -18.69
C THR A 146 -18.44 10.07 -19.14
N GLU A 147 -19.26 9.32 -19.87
CA GLU A 147 -20.60 9.75 -20.29
C GLU A 147 -21.51 9.99 -19.07
N ALA A 148 -21.53 9.07 -18.11
CA ALA A 148 -22.30 9.23 -16.88
C ALA A 148 -21.84 10.45 -16.07
N THR A 149 -20.53 10.67 -15.97
CA THR A 149 -19.97 11.82 -15.25
C THR A 149 -20.28 13.13 -15.97
N TYR A 150 -20.31 13.13 -17.30
CA TYR A 150 -20.70 14.28 -18.11
C TYR A 150 -22.19 14.63 -17.93
N ILE A 151 -23.07 13.62 -17.90
CA ILE A 151 -24.52 13.80 -17.78
C ILE A 151 -24.94 14.19 -16.37
N TYR A 152 -24.43 13.48 -15.35
CA TYR A 152 -24.90 13.59 -13.97
C TYR A 152 -23.99 14.46 -13.08
N GLY A 153 -22.80 14.82 -13.56
CA GLY A 153 -21.78 15.49 -12.76
C GLY A 153 -21.15 14.56 -11.72
N ILE A 154 -20.09 15.05 -11.07
CA ILE A 154 -19.39 14.28 -10.03
C ILE A 154 -20.12 14.49 -8.70
N PRO A 155 -20.62 13.43 -8.03
CA PRO A 155 -21.26 13.58 -6.73
C PRO A 155 -20.28 14.17 -5.71
N LYS A 156 -20.71 15.25 -5.05
CA LYS A 156 -20.01 15.85 -3.91
C LYS A 156 -20.59 15.22 -2.65
N TYR A 157 -19.92 14.19 -2.14
CA TYR A 157 -20.29 13.60 -0.86
C TYR A 157 -19.80 14.52 0.26
N PRO A 158 -20.65 14.92 1.21
CA PRO A 158 -20.18 15.61 2.41
C PRO A 158 -19.29 14.62 3.17
N ILE A 159 -18.02 14.99 3.31
CA ILE A 159 -17.09 14.18 4.08
C ILE A 159 -17.38 14.47 5.54
N ASP A 160 -17.87 13.46 6.23
CA ASP A 160 -17.89 13.44 7.67
C ASP A 160 -16.44 13.28 8.14
N ALA A 161 -15.71 14.40 8.17
CA ALA A 161 -14.35 14.48 8.69
C ALA A 161 -14.34 14.42 10.22
N SER A 162 -15.27 13.68 10.83
CA SER A 162 -15.18 13.28 12.23
C SER A 162 -14.06 12.24 12.35
N ILE A 163 -12.82 12.73 12.23
CA ILE A 163 -11.64 12.00 12.64
C ILE A 163 -11.88 11.66 14.10
N LYS A 164 -12.15 10.38 14.39
CA LYS A 164 -12.26 9.94 15.77
C LYS A 164 -10.93 10.28 16.43
N ILE A 165 -10.95 10.87 17.62
CA ILE A 165 -9.74 11.29 18.33
C ILE A 165 -8.72 10.14 18.41
N VAL A 166 -9.20 8.91 18.49
CA VAL A 166 -8.41 7.67 18.44
C VAL A 166 -7.60 7.54 17.14
N ASP A 167 -8.21 7.84 16.00
CA ASP A 167 -7.58 7.75 14.68
C ASP A 167 -6.51 8.84 14.50
N ALA A 168 -6.79 10.06 14.97
CA ALA A 168 -5.80 11.14 15.01
C ALA A 168 -4.61 10.80 15.91
N ILE A 169 -4.85 10.26 17.11
CA ILE A 169 -3.80 9.83 18.03
C ILE A 169 -2.93 8.75 17.38
N ILE A 170 -3.51 7.82 16.64
CA ILE A 170 -2.76 6.72 16.01
C ILE A 170 -1.93 7.21 14.83
N VAL A 171 -2.45 8.12 14.01
CA VAL A 171 -1.67 8.75 12.92
C VAL A 171 -0.54 9.63 13.48
N VAL A 172 -0.80 10.40 14.53
CA VAL A 172 0.23 11.22 15.19
C VAL A 172 1.28 10.35 15.88
N ALA A 173 0.87 9.28 16.57
CA ALA A 173 1.81 8.36 17.23
C ALA A 173 2.67 7.59 16.21
N SER A 174 2.08 7.13 15.11
CA SER A 174 2.82 6.43 14.04
C SER A 174 3.79 7.35 13.30
N SER A 175 3.39 8.59 13.01
CA SER A 175 4.27 9.59 12.39
C SER A 175 5.41 10.05 13.32
N MET A 176 5.12 10.30 14.62
CA MET A 176 6.17 10.59 15.61
C MET A 176 7.15 9.43 15.78
N MET A 177 6.68 8.19 15.73
CA MET A 177 7.55 7.01 15.76
C MET A 177 8.48 6.93 14.55
N LEU A 178 7.96 7.23 13.35
CA LEU A 178 8.75 7.25 12.12
C LEU A 178 9.87 8.29 12.22
N LEU A 179 9.54 9.48 12.71
CA LEU A 179 10.49 10.57 12.97
C LEU A 179 11.53 10.16 14.02
N LEU A 180 11.11 9.52 15.12
CA LEU A 180 12.04 9.05 16.16
C LEU A 180 12.97 7.96 15.62
N CYS A 181 12.48 7.07 14.76
CA CYS A 181 13.30 6.04 14.14
C CYS A 181 14.28 6.60 13.10
N LEU A 182 13.87 7.62 12.33
CA LEU A 182 14.75 8.37 11.43
C LEU A 182 15.83 9.14 12.20
N TYR A 183 15.47 9.81 13.29
CA TYR A 183 16.42 10.52 14.15
C TYR A 183 17.44 9.57 14.78
N LEU A 184 17.00 8.43 15.32
CA LEU A 184 17.88 7.38 15.83
C LEU A 184 18.78 6.79 14.73
N SER A 185 18.29 6.67 13.50
CA SER A 185 19.09 6.23 12.36
C SER A 185 20.20 7.21 11.99
N ILE A 186 19.89 8.51 12.00
CA ILE A 186 20.87 9.57 11.68
C ILE A 186 21.96 9.62 12.76
N THR A 187 21.56 9.53 14.04
CA THR A 187 22.51 9.55 15.15
C THR A 187 23.39 8.30 15.18
N ILE A 188 22.86 7.10 14.94
CA ILE A 188 23.69 5.87 14.88
C ILE A 188 24.68 5.92 13.71
N ASN A 189 24.28 6.44 12.55
CA ASN A 189 25.19 6.63 11.41
C ASN A 189 26.22 7.76 11.61
N ALA A 190 26.01 8.68 12.56
CA ALA A 190 26.95 9.74 12.89
C ALA A 190 28.01 9.31 13.93
N PHE A 191 27.80 8.16 14.59
CA PHE A 191 28.69 7.61 15.62
C PHE A 191 29.47 6.36 15.16
N LEU A 192 29.25 5.90 13.92
CA LEU A 192 29.99 4.83 13.24
C LEU A 192 30.87 5.45 12.15
#